data_AF-A0A3C1C8S1-F1
#
_entry.id   AF-A0A3C1C8S1-F1
#
_cell.length_a   1.000
_cell.length_b   1.000
_cell.length_c   1.000
_cell.angle_alpha   90.00
_cell.angle_beta   90.00
_cell.angle_gamma   90.00
#
_symmetry.space_group_name_H-M   'P 1'
#
loop_
_entity.id
_entity.type
_entity.pdbx_description
1 polymer ?
#
loop_
_entity_poly.entity_id
_entity_poly.type
_entity_poly.pdbx_seq_one_letter_code
_entity_poly.pdbx_strand_id
1 'polypeptide(L)'
;MRAEEYNYLFWKVMPYGASINQVLLWVKQDAFFEVVASFAVGCSLALILFTYRGGGILGIKKLRGSDLVTPKQLAKILRRAKEASKIIISGLPLVKDSETQHLLLTGTTGAGKTNMLKELVPQIRDSGDRAIIFDVTGEFVDRFYNHESDLILNPLVENSVS
;
A
#
# COMPACT_ATOMS: atom_id res chain seq x y z
N MET A 1 -57.26 -22.29 59.99
CA MET A 1 -57.23 -22.26 58.51
C MET A 1 -56.04 -23.09 58.06
N ARG A 2 -56.22 -24.03 57.12
CA ARG A 2 -55.11 -24.86 56.60
C ARG A 2 -54.19 -23.99 55.72
N ALA A 3 -52.88 -24.23 55.74
CA ALA A 3 -51.90 -23.39 55.04
C ALA A 3 -52.16 -23.27 53.52
N GLU A 4 -52.64 -24.34 52.89
CA GLU A 4 -52.99 -24.35 51.46
C GLU A 4 -54.18 -23.43 51.13
N GLU A 5 -55.16 -23.38 52.03
CA GLU A 5 -56.36 -22.57 51.88
C GLU A 5 -56.04 -21.07 52.05
N TYR A 6 -55.16 -20.74 52.99
CA TYR A 6 -54.62 -19.39 53.14
C TYR A 6 -53.86 -18.94 51.90
N ASN A 7 -53.00 -19.79 51.33
CA ASN A 7 -52.28 -19.49 50.10
C ASN A 7 -53.22 -19.24 48.92
N TYR A 8 -54.25 -20.07 48.75
CA TYR A 8 -55.24 -19.87 47.69
C TYR A 8 -55.98 -18.53 47.83
N LEU A 9 -56.47 -18.23 49.03
CA LEU A 9 -57.18 -16.98 49.31
C LEU A 9 -56.27 -15.75 49.13
N PHE A 10 -55.02 -15.84 49.59
CA PHE A 10 -54.04 -14.77 49.46
C PHE A 10 -53.78 -14.43 47.98
N TRP A 11 -53.51 -15.43 47.15
CA TRP A 11 -53.14 -15.22 45.73
C TRP A 11 -54.30 -14.91 44.80
N LYS A 12 -55.52 -15.41 45.09
CA LYS A 12 -56.66 -15.31 44.17
C LYS A 12 -57.78 -14.38 44.60
N VAL A 13 -57.91 -14.09 45.91
CA VAL A 13 -59.08 -13.38 46.45
C VAL A 13 -58.69 -12.09 47.17
N MET A 14 -57.58 -12.06 47.91
CA MET A 14 -57.17 -10.87 48.64
C MET A 14 -56.53 -9.81 47.71
N PRO A 15 -56.79 -8.51 47.95
CA PRO A 15 -56.28 -7.41 47.11
C PRO A 15 -54.74 -7.33 47.11
N TYR A 16 -54.09 -7.77 48.20
CA TYR A 16 -52.63 -7.76 48.30
C TYR A 16 -51.97 -8.78 47.37
N GLY A 17 -52.49 -10.01 47.25
CA GLY A 17 -51.94 -11.00 46.31
C GLY A 17 -52.24 -10.68 44.85
N ALA A 18 -53.39 -10.05 44.55
CA ALA A 18 -53.67 -9.50 43.23
C ALA A 18 -52.66 -8.38 42.85
N SER A 19 -52.34 -7.49 43.80
CA SER A 19 -51.33 -6.45 43.61
C SER A 19 -49.93 -7.04 43.38
N ILE A 20 -49.54 -8.07 44.14
CA ILE A 20 -48.26 -8.78 43.93
C ILE A 20 -48.21 -9.45 42.55
N ASN A 21 -49.30 -10.10 42.12
CA ASN A 21 -49.35 -10.72 40.79
C ASN A 21 -49.26 -9.67 39.67
N GLN A 22 -49.90 -8.52 39.81
CA GLN A 22 -49.78 -7.41 38.85
C GLN A 22 -48.34 -6.88 38.79
N VAL A 23 -47.69 -6.69 39.95
CA VAL A 23 -46.27 -6.30 40.00
C VAL A 23 -45.37 -7.37 39.38
N LEU A 24 -45.62 -8.66 39.65
CA LEU A 24 -44.84 -9.75 39.06
C LEU A 24 -45.00 -9.85 37.54
N LEU A 25 -46.21 -9.61 37.01
CA LEU A 25 -46.46 -9.57 35.58
C LEU A 25 -45.77 -8.38 34.92
N TRP A 26 -45.87 -7.19 35.54
CA TRP A 26 -45.17 -5.98 35.09
C TRP A 26 -43.65 -6.15 35.10
N VAL A 27 -43.07 -6.74 36.17
CA VAL A 27 -41.64 -7.06 36.26
C VAL A 27 -41.20 -8.06 35.18
N LYS A 28 -42.01 -9.08 34.91
CA LYS A 28 -41.66 -10.13 33.94
C LYS A 28 -41.73 -9.66 32.48
N GLN A 29 -42.61 -8.72 32.16
CA GLN A 29 -42.82 -8.28 30.78
C GLN A 29 -42.10 -6.97 30.48
N ASP A 30 -42.37 -5.91 31.22
CA ASP A 30 -41.90 -4.57 30.86
C ASP A 30 -40.45 -4.34 31.31
N ALA A 31 -40.14 -4.66 32.58
CA ALA A 31 -38.79 -4.49 33.09
C ALA A 31 -37.77 -5.42 32.40
N PHE A 32 -38.16 -6.63 32.05
CA PHE A 32 -37.30 -7.55 31.29
C PHE A 32 -37.02 -7.04 29.87
N PHE A 33 -38.04 -6.52 29.18
CA PHE A 33 -37.88 -6.00 27.82
C PHE A 33 -36.97 -4.77 27.78
N GLU A 34 -37.10 -3.85 28.73
CA GLU A 34 -36.25 -2.65 28.82
C GLU A 34 -34.78 -2.99 29.05
N VAL A 35 -34.49 -3.99 29.89
CA VAL A 35 -33.13 -4.47 30.14
C VAL A 35 -32.53 -5.10 28.89
N VAL A 36 -33.28 -5.93 28.17
CA VAL A 36 -32.81 -6.55 26.92
C VAL A 36 -32.60 -5.50 25.82
N ALA A 37 -33.51 -4.53 25.69
CA ALA A 37 -33.42 -3.47 24.70
C ALA A 37 -32.21 -2.56 24.94
N SER A 38 -32.00 -2.11 26.18
CA SER A 38 -30.84 -1.28 26.55
C SER A 38 -29.52 -2.02 26.36
N PHE A 39 -29.46 -3.31 26.71
CA PHE A 39 -28.30 -4.16 26.47
C PHE A 39 -28.01 -4.33 24.97
N ALA A 40 -29.04 -4.59 24.15
CA ALA A 40 -28.89 -4.73 22.71
C ALA A 40 -28.39 -3.43 22.05
N VAL A 41 -28.92 -2.28 22.46
CA VAL A 41 -28.45 -0.96 21.99
C VAL A 41 -26.98 -0.73 22.40
N GLY A 42 -26.63 -1.04 23.65
CA GLY A 42 -25.25 -0.94 24.15
C GLY A 42 -24.28 -1.83 23.37
N CYS A 43 -24.61 -3.10 23.16
CA CYS A 43 -23.80 -4.03 22.37
C CYS A 43 -23.66 -3.57 20.92
N SER A 44 -24.74 -3.07 20.30
CA SER A 44 -24.71 -2.57 18.93
C SER A 44 -23.80 -1.36 18.79
N LEU A 45 -23.90 -0.40 19.72
CA LEU A 45 -23.03 0.77 19.74
C LEU A 45 -21.56 0.37 19.97
N ALA A 46 -21.30 -0.56 20.89
CA ALA A 46 -19.96 -1.05 21.15
C ALA A 46 -19.36 -1.75 19.92
N LEU A 47 -20.14 -2.55 19.19
CA LEU A 47 -19.70 -3.20 17.95
C LEU A 47 -19.45 -2.20 16.83
N ILE A 48 -20.31 -1.18 16.67
CA ILE A 48 -20.10 -0.10 15.70
C ILE A 48 -18.81 0.67 16.01
N LEU A 49 -18.59 1.04 17.28
CA LEU A 49 -17.38 1.74 17.69
C LEU A 49 -16.13 0.87 17.54
N PHE A 50 -16.22 -0.42 17.88
CA PHE A 50 -15.13 -1.38 17.74
C PHE A 50 -14.76 -1.61 16.28
N THR A 51 -15.73 -1.77 15.39
CA THR A 51 -15.48 -1.95 13.95
C THR A 51 -14.95 -0.66 13.31
N TYR A 52 -15.50 0.50 13.70
CA TYR A 52 -15.01 1.80 13.23
C TYR A 52 -13.57 2.10 13.70
N ARG A 53 -13.22 1.77 14.95
CA ARG A 53 -11.87 1.96 15.50
C ARG A 53 -10.89 0.83 15.14
N GLY A 54 -11.40 -0.37 14.90
CA GLY A 54 -10.61 -1.59 14.66
C GLY A 54 -10.08 -1.72 13.23
N GLY A 55 -10.65 -0.97 12.28
CA GLY A 55 -10.22 -1.00 10.87
C GLY A 55 -8.73 -0.66 10.65
N GLY A 56 -8.10 0.06 11.59
CA GLY A 56 -6.67 0.38 11.55
C GLY A 56 -5.73 -0.63 12.22
N ILE A 57 -6.25 -1.64 12.92
CA ILE A 57 -5.47 -2.60 13.73
C ILE A 57 -5.05 -3.83 12.90
N LEU A 58 -5.74 -4.11 11.80
CA LEU A 58 -5.48 -5.22 10.87
C LEU A 58 -4.34 -4.95 9.86
N GLY A 59 -3.48 -3.98 10.13
CA GLY A 59 -2.28 -3.75 9.35
C GLY A 59 -1.07 -4.35 10.05
N ILE A 60 -0.36 -5.27 9.40
CA ILE A 60 1.01 -5.62 9.78
C ILE A 60 1.81 -4.31 9.71
N LYS A 61 2.02 -3.68 10.88
CA LYS A 61 2.76 -2.42 10.96
C LYS A 61 4.20 -2.71 10.58
N LYS A 62 4.56 -2.38 9.35
CA LYS A 62 5.92 -2.54 8.87
C LYS A 62 6.85 -1.72 9.76
N LEU A 63 7.79 -2.39 10.41
CA LEU A 63 8.68 -1.75 11.39
C LEU A 63 9.82 -1.01 10.70
N ARG A 64 10.45 -1.60 9.67
CA ARG A 64 11.62 -1.09 8.91
C ARG A 64 11.73 -1.75 7.52
N GLY A 65 12.64 -1.26 6.67
CA GLY A 65 13.03 -1.87 5.39
C GLY A 65 12.47 -1.17 4.15
N SER A 66 12.83 -1.65 2.95
CA SER A 66 12.43 -1.08 1.66
C SER A 66 10.99 -1.43 1.30
N ASP A 67 10.22 -0.45 0.83
CA ASP A 67 8.85 -0.65 0.37
C ASP A 67 8.84 -1.12 -1.09
N LEU A 68 8.05 -2.16 -1.36
CA LEU A 68 7.74 -2.54 -2.73
C LEU A 68 6.59 -1.65 -3.22
N VAL A 69 6.90 -0.80 -4.18
CA VAL A 69 5.94 0.12 -4.79
C VAL A 69 5.91 -0.08 -6.30
N THR A 70 4.80 0.23 -6.93
CA THR A 70 4.72 0.20 -8.40
C THR A 70 5.57 1.33 -9.02
N PRO A 71 6.07 1.18 -10.26
CA PRO A 71 6.84 2.24 -10.93
C PRO A 71 6.10 3.58 -10.99
N LYS A 72 4.78 3.55 -11.23
CA LYS A 72 3.94 4.77 -11.25
C LYS A 72 3.88 5.45 -9.88
N GLN A 73 3.78 4.69 -8.81
CA GLN A 73 3.80 5.22 -7.45
C GLN A 73 5.17 5.78 -7.10
N LEU A 74 6.25 5.07 -7.42
CA LEU A 74 7.61 5.55 -7.18
C LEU A 74 7.90 6.85 -7.94
N ALA A 75 7.55 6.92 -9.23
CA ALA A 75 7.67 8.15 -10.02
C ALA A 75 6.89 9.32 -9.39
N LYS A 76 5.70 9.06 -8.84
CA LYS A 76 4.90 10.08 -8.14
C LYS A 76 5.55 10.53 -6.84
N ILE A 77 6.17 9.61 -6.09
CA ILE A 77 6.92 9.91 -4.86
C ILE A 77 8.12 10.80 -5.19
N LEU A 78 8.95 10.41 -6.18
CA LEU A 78 10.11 11.18 -6.61
C LEU A 78 9.73 12.58 -7.08
N ARG A 79 8.70 12.72 -7.91
CA ARG A 79 8.21 14.02 -8.39
C ARG A 79 7.71 14.91 -7.25
N ARG A 80 6.98 14.35 -6.28
CA ARG A 80 6.50 15.10 -5.11
C ARG A 80 7.63 15.56 -4.21
N ALA A 81 8.68 14.74 -4.07
CA ALA A 81 9.87 15.07 -3.31
C ALA A 81 10.81 16.05 -4.05
N LYS A 82 10.56 16.37 -5.32
CA LYS A 82 11.48 17.09 -6.22
C LYS A 82 12.82 16.36 -6.44
N GLU A 83 12.79 15.03 -6.33
CA GLU A 83 13.93 14.11 -6.46
C GLU A 83 13.87 13.29 -7.76
N ALA A 84 13.05 13.69 -8.74
CA ALA A 84 12.99 13.03 -10.04
C ALA A 84 14.12 13.54 -10.95
N SER A 85 15.00 12.64 -11.38
CA SER A 85 16.04 12.93 -12.36
C SER A 85 15.45 13.16 -13.76
N LYS A 86 16.25 13.79 -14.63
CA LYS A 86 16.00 13.86 -16.08
C LYS A 86 16.22 12.52 -16.76
N ILE A 87 17.07 11.66 -16.18
CA ILE A 87 17.31 10.30 -16.69
C ILE A 87 16.14 9.41 -16.29
N ILE A 88 15.55 8.77 -17.28
CA ILE A 88 14.38 7.90 -17.18
C ILE A 88 14.75 6.52 -17.71
N ILE A 89 14.36 5.48 -16.98
CA ILE A 89 14.59 4.09 -17.39
C ILE A 89 13.26 3.35 -17.36
N SER A 90 12.83 2.84 -18.52
CA SER A 90 11.55 2.15 -18.67
C SER A 90 10.36 2.97 -18.13
N GLY A 91 10.41 4.29 -18.35
CA GLY A 91 9.40 5.25 -17.88
C GLY A 91 9.47 5.63 -16.40
N LEU A 92 10.46 5.13 -15.65
CA LEU A 92 10.73 5.49 -14.25
C LEU A 92 11.90 6.47 -14.18
N PRO A 93 11.72 7.72 -13.70
CA PRO A 93 12.84 8.61 -13.44
C PRO A 93 13.73 8.04 -12.34
N LEU A 94 15.05 8.18 -12.51
CA LEU A 94 16.01 7.90 -11.44
C LEU A 94 15.88 8.92 -10.30
N VAL A 95 16.54 8.62 -9.18
CA VAL A 95 16.75 9.61 -8.12
C VAL A 95 17.68 10.69 -8.67
N LYS A 96 17.34 11.95 -8.41
CA LYS A 96 18.13 13.09 -8.83
C LYS A 96 19.59 12.96 -8.35
N ASP A 97 20.53 13.31 -9.22
CA ASP A 97 21.98 13.30 -8.96
C ASP A 97 22.56 11.91 -8.62
N SER A 98 21.78 10.82 -8.77
CA SER A 98 22.26 9.45 -8.52
C SER A 98 23.10 8.88 -9.67
N GLU A 99 23.05 9.50 -10.85
CA GLU A 99 23.86 9.12 -12.01
C GLU A 99 25.37 9.18 -11.75
N THR A 100 25.82 10.03 -10.83
CA THR A 100 27.23 10.14 -10.44
C THR A 100 27.64 9.09 -9.40
N GLN A 101 26.70 8.29 -8.89
CA GLN A 101 26.95 7.25 -7.88
C GLN A 101 27.20 5.86 -8.49
N HIS A 102 27.30 5.78 -9.81
CA HIS A 102 27.39 4.56 -10.62
C HIS A 102 26.09 3.73 -10.62
N LEU A 103 25.84 3.04 -11.73
CA LEU A 103 24.68 2.15 -11.91
C LEU A 103 25.16 0.73 -12.16
N LEU A 104 24.63 -0.23 -11.41
CA LEU A 104 24.85 -1.65 -11.64
C LEU A 104 23.64 -2.26 -12.35
N LEU A 105 23.82 -2.66 -13.60
CA LEU A 105 22.81 -3.40 -14.37
C LEU A 105 23.08 -4.90 -14.25
N THR A 106 22.21 -5.62 -13.56
CA THR A 106 22.31 -7.08 -13.37
C THR A 106 21.12 -7.82 -13.98
N GLY A 107 21.35 -9.05 -14.45
CA GLY A 107 20.32 -9.90 -15.05
C GLY A 107 20.93 -11.00 -15.92
N THR A 108 20.16 -12.04 -16.24
CA THR A 108 20.58 -13.13 -17.13
C THR A 108 20.73 -12.68 -18.58
N THR A 109 21.27 -13.53 -19.44
CA THR A 109 21.25 -13.32 -20.90
C THR A 109 19.80 -13.18 -21.38
N GLY A 110 19.53 -12.17 -22.21
CA GLY A 110 18.16 -11.87 -22.66
C GLY A 110 17.30 -11.05 -21.70
N ALA A 111 17.77 -10.72 -20.49
CA ALA A 111 17.00 -9.92 -19.51
C ALA A 111 16.81 -8.43 -19.87
N GLY A 112 17.31 -7.98 -21.04
CA GLY A 112 17.11 -6.61 -21.51
C GLY A 112 18.17 -5.58 -21.09
N LYS A 113 19.30 -5.99 -20.52
CA LYS A 113 20.41 -5.07 -20.15
C LYS A 113 20.83 -4.16 -21.31
N THR A 114 21.02 -4.74 -22.51
CA THR A 114 21.37 -3.98 -23.71
C THR A 114 20.26 -3.01 -24.14
N ASN A 115 18.99 -3.38 -23.97
CA ASN A 115 17.87 -2.49 -24.27
C ASN A 115 17.82 -1.29 -23.31
N MET A 116 18.09 -1.51 -22.02
CA MET A 116 18.20 -0.44 -21.04
C MET A 116 19.34 0.54 -21.39
N LEU A 117 20.50 0.03 -21.82
CA LEU A 117 21.60 0.89 -22.29
C LEU A 117 21.22 1.69 -23.55
N LYS A 118 20.51 1.07 -24.51
CA LYS A 118 20.01 1.76 -25.72
C LYS A 118 18.98 2.85 -25.41
N GLU A 119 18.22 2.72 -24.33
CA GLU A 119 17.31 3.77 -23.84
C GLU A 119 18.10 4.93 -23.21
N LEU A 120 19.22 4.63 -22.54
CA LEU A 120 20.03 5.61 -21.82
C LEU A 120 20.90 6.48 -22.74
N VAL A 121 21.50 5.91 -23.79
CA VAL A 121 22.44 6.63 -24.68
C VAL A 121 21.84 7.90 -25.30
N PRO A 122 20.62 7.89 -25.88
CA PRO A 122 19.99 9.11 -26.39
C PRO A 122 19.80 10.18 -25.31
N GLN A 123 19.45 9.79 -24.09
CA GLN A 123 19.23 10.74 -23.00
C GLN A 123 20.52 11.44 -22.57
N ILE A 124 21.65 10.73 -22.56
CA ILE A 124 22.97 11.31 -22.32
C ILE A 124 23.32 12.31 -23.43
N ARG A 125 23.03 11.97 -24.69
CA ARG A 125 23.26 12.88 -25.81
C ARG A 125 22.36 14.13 -25.73
N ASP A 126 21.08 13.94 -25.44
CA ASP A 126 20.09 15.02 -25.34
C ASP A 126 20.38 15.97 -24.15
N SER A 127 21.02 15.47 -23.08
CA SER A 127 21.50 16.32 -21.99
C SER A 127 22.78 17.10 -22.32
N GLY A 128 23.44 16.79 -23.44
CA GLY A 128 24.75 17.34 -23.82
C GLY A 128 25.91 16.70 -23.07
N ASP A 129 25.67 15.58 -22.38
CA ASP A 129 26.70 14.84 -21.68
C ASP A 129 27.51 13.94 -22.63
N ARG A 130 28.66 13.48 -22.15
CA ARG A 130 29.58 12.62 -22.92
C ARG A 130 29.58 11.21 -22.36
N ALA A 131 29.59 10.22 -23.24
CA ALA A 131 29.74 8.80 -22.89
C ALA A 131 30.95 8.19 -23.60
N ILE A 132 31.62 7.27 -22.90
CA ILE A 132 32.57 6.33 -23.50
C ILE A 132 31.88 4.97 -23.45
N ILE A 133 31.66 4.37 -24.62
CA ILE A 133 30.96 3.10 -24.74
C ILE A 133 31.95 2.04 -25.18
N PHE A 134 32.11 1.01 -24.36
CA PHE A 134 32.86 -0.18 -24.74
C PHE A 134 31.93 -1.12 -25.53
N ASP A 135 32.03 -1.07 -26.86
CA ASP A 135 31.15 -1.80 -27.77
C ASP A 135 31.86 -2.99 -28.41
N VAL A 136 31.69 -4.17 -27.82
CA VAL A 136 32.31 -5.42 -28.32
C VAL A 136 31.63 -5.91 -29.60
N THR A 137 30.32 -5.69 -29.73
CA THR A 137 29.53 -6.24 -30.85
C THR A 137 29.40 -5.27 -32.02
N GLY A 138 29.71 -3.99 -31.81
CA GLY A 138 29.51 -2.92 -32.79
C GLY A 138 28.06 -2.43 -32.89
N GLU A 139 27.18 -2.85 -31.97
CA GLU A 139 25.74 -2.55 -32.06
C GLU A 139 25.45 -1.08 -31.69
N PHE A 140 26.23 -0.49 -30.79
CA PHE A 140 26.08 0.91 -30.42
C PHE A 140 26.67 1.82 -31.50
N VAL A 141 27.79 1.42 -32.09
CA VAL A 141 28.36 2.13 -33.25
C VAL A 141 27.33 2.12 -34.39
N ASP A 142 26.82 0.95 -34.79
CA ASP A 142 25.82 0.84 -35.87
C ASP A 142 24.59 1.72 -35.63
N ARG A 143 24.11 1.79 -34.37
CA ARG A 143 22.85 2.46 -34.04
C ARG A 143 22.98 3.96 -33.71
N PHE A 144 24.06 4.40 -33.08
CA PHE A 144 24.15 5.74 -32.48
C PHE A 144 25.32 6.59 -32.98
N TYR A 145 26.28 6.00 -33.71
CA TYR A 145 27.45 6.71 -34.18
C TYR A 145 27.07 7.85 -35.13
N ASN A 146 27.61 9.03 -34.85
CA ASN A 146 27.57 10.19 -35.71
C ASN A 146 28.99 10.58 -36.09
N HIS A 147 29.31 10.50 -37.38
CA HIS A 147 30.65 10.79 -37.90
C HIS A 147 31.10 12.24 -37.66
N GLU A 148 30.16 13.18 -37.50
CA GLU A 148 30.48 14.59 -37.24
C GLU A 148 30.89 14.88 -35.80
N SER A 149 30.45 14.05 -34.84
CA SER A 149 30.60 14.34 -33.40
C SER A 149 31.32 13.27 -32.60
N ASP A 150 31.29 12.02 -33.07
CA ASP A 150 31.71 10.86 -32.28
C ASP A 150 33.06 10.33 -32.76
N LEU A 151 33.82 9.79 -31.81
CA LEU A 151 35.14 9.20 -32.07
C LEU A 151 35.09 7.69 -31.92
N ILE A 152 35.75 6.99 -32.84
CA ILE A 152 36.00 5.56 -32.75
C ILE A 152 37.46 5.37 -32.36
N LEU A 153 37.70 4.55 -31.33
CA LEU A 153 39.04 4.12 -30.93
C LEU A 153 39.17 2.62 -31.20
N ASN A 154 39.53 2.28 -32.43
CA ASN A 154 39.76 0.92 -32.89
C ASN A 154 40.84 0.91 -33.99
N PRO A 155 42.04 0.33 -33.75
CA PRO A 155 43.14 0.37 -34.71
C PRO A 155 42.86 -0.35 -36.04
N LEU A 156 41.77 -1.13 -36.13
CA LEU A 156 41.37 -1.85 -37.33
C LEU A 156 40.38 -1.09 -38.21
N VAL A 157 39.98 0.13 -37.82
CA VAL A 157 38.97 0.93 -38.54
C VAL A 157 39.62 2.16 -39.16
N GLU A 158 39.39 2.37 -40.47
CA GLU A 158 40.00 3.45 -41.27
C GLU A 158 39.74 4.87 -40.72
N ASN A 159 38.65 5.07 -39.98
CA ASN A 159 38.26 6.36 -39.38
C ASN A 159 38.47 6.42 -37.86
N SER A 160 39.36 5.57 -37.32
CA SER A 160 39.71 5.61 -35.90
C SER A 160 40.61 6.79 -35.59
N VAL A 161 40.37 7.45 -34.47
CA VAL A 161 41.40 8.33 -33.89
C VAL A 161 42.56 7.47 -33.41
N SER A 162 43.78 7.92 -33.67
CA SER A 162 45.04 7.26 -33.30
C SER A 162 45.58 7.78 -31.97
#